data_AF-A0A938Q445-F1
#
_entry.id   AF-A0A938Q445-F1
#
_cell.length_a   1.000
_cell.length_b   1.000
_cell.length_c   1.000
_cell.angle_alpha   90.00
_cell.angle_beta   90.00
_cell.angle_gamma   90.00
#
_symmetry.space_group_name_H-M   'P 1'
#
loop_
_entity.id
_entity.type
_entity.pdbx_description
1 polymer ?
#
loop_
_entity_poly.entity_id
_entity_poly.type
_entity_poly.pdbx_seq_one_letter_code
_entity_poly.pdbx_strand_id
1 'polypeptide(L)'
;MQLVKDSWIHSIINHPKWAVSWCALLCCLGWQAATQLQVRQFPLIPSGMIRLVATYPGADAQLIQNSVTTVLQRAIGQADSFDYIQATTTDGGCQINAYLPLGADIDRAFPSVLAQVQSVKSSLPPDLNDPVLTRARVSPLALMYVAYVATEGSALNQSEIYQYLNLVIRPQLLTVPGVGEIN
;
A
#
# COMPACT_ATOMS: atom_id res chain seq x y z
N MET A 1 -42.18 -14.94 -43.49
CA MET A 1 -41.76 -14.00 -42.43
C MET A 1 -42.53 -14.31 -41.14
N GLN A 2 -42.13 -15.39 -40.45
CA GLN A 2 -42.67 -15.78 -39.14
C GLN A 2 -41.44 -16.03 -38.26
N LEU A 3 -40.89 -14.93 -37.77
CA LEU A 3 -39.77 -14.96 -36.84
C LEU A 3 -40.31 -15.50 -35.52
N VAL A 4 -39.78 -16.66 -35.13
CA VAL A 4 -39.64 -17.16 -33.75
C VAL A 4 -40.75 -16.68 -32.82
N LYS A 5 -41.86 -17.42 -32.79
CA LYS A 5 -42.86 -17.31 -31.73
C LYS A 5 -42.17 -17.75 -30.43
N ASP A 6 -41.58 -16.79 -29.72
CA ASP A 6 -40.85 -16.99 -28.48
C ASP A 6 -41.72 -17.73 -27.45
N SER A 7 -41.48 -19.04 -27.35
CA SER A 7 -42.24 -19.97 -26.51
C SER A 7 -42.12 -19.63 -25.02
N TRP A 8 -41.04 -18.97 -24.62
CA TRP A 8 -40.78 -18.61 -23.24
C TRP A 8 -41.61 -17.40 -22.78
N ILE A 9 -41.83 -16.42 -23.66
CA ILE A 9 -42.62 -15.21 -23.36
C ILE A 9 -44.09 -15.57 -23.10
N HIS A 10 -44.66 -16.43 -23.95
CA HIS A 10 -46.05 -16.87 -23.79
C HIS A 10 -46.25 -17.66 -22.48
N SER A 11 -45.25 -18.43 -22.04
CA SER A 11 -45.31 -19.18 -20.78
C SER A 11 -45.27 -18.26 -19.54
N ILE A 12 -44.55 -17.13 -19.62
CA ILE A 12 -44.48 -16.14 -18.54
C ILE A 12 -45.80 -15.38 -18.39
N ILE A 13 -46.47 -15.07 -19.51
CA ILE A 13 -47.77 -14.38 -19.53
C ILE A 13 -48.87 -15.26 -18.92
N ASN A 14 -48.87 -16.56 -19.19
CA ASN A 14 -49.90 -17.49 -18.70
C ASN A 14 -49.73 -17.87 -17.21
N HIS A 15 -48.54 -17.70 -16.63
CA HIS A 15 -48.25 -18.03 -15.23
C HIS A 15 -47.61 -16.84 -14.49
N PRO A 16 -48.39 -15.80 -14.13
CA PRO A 16 -47.87 -14.58 -13.50
C PRO A 16 -47.13 -14.86 -12.18
N LYS A 17 -47.46 -15.95 -11.49
CA LYS A 17 -46.80 -16.38 -10.25
C LYS A 17 -45.31 -16.68 -10.45
N TRP A 18 -44.91 -17.21 -11.61
CA TRP A 18 -43.51 -17.55 -11.90
C TRP A 18 -42.69 -16.28 -12.15
N ALA A 19 -43.25 -15.32 -12.90
CA ALA A 19 -42.62 -14.03 -13.13
C ALA A 19 -42.35 -13.29 -11.82
N VAL A 20 -43.33 -13.28 -10.90
CA VAL A 20 -43.20 -12.65 -9.58
C VAL A 20 -42.12 -13.34 -8.74
N SER A 21 -42.03 -14.67 -8.76
CA SER A 21 -41.00 -15.41 -8.02
C SER A 21 -39.58 -15.11 -8.53
N TRP A 22 -39.39 -15.03 -9.84
CA TRP A 22 -38.08 -14.68 -10.44
C TRP A 22 -37.68 -13.24 -10.13
N CYS A 23 -38.63 -12.31 -10.17
CA CYS A 23 -38.40 -10.92 -9.77
C CYS A 23 -38.03 -10.84 -8.29
N ALA A 24 -38.78 -11.53 -7.41
CA ALA A 24 -38.50 -11.59 -5.98
C ALA A 24 -37.10 -12.17 -5.70
N LEU A 25 -36.71 -13.23 -6.41
CA LEU A 25 -35.39 -13.83 -6.29
C LEU A 25 -34.28 -12.85 -6.71
N LEU A 26 -34.45 -12.15 -7.84
CA LEU A 26 -33.51 -11.10 -8.28
C LEU A 26 -33.43 -9.95 -7.27
N CYS A 27 -34.55 -9.52 -6.69
CA CYS A 27 -34.55 -8.50 -5.64
C CYS A 27 -33.81 -8.97 -4.38
N CYS A 28 -34.02 -10.21 -3.93
CA CYS A 28 -33.30 -10.77 -2.79
C CYS A 28 -31.79 -10.87 -3.05
N LEU A 29 -31.37 -11.34 -4.23
CA LEU A 29 -29.96 -11.37 -4.60
C LEU A 29 -29.36 -9.97 -4.73
N GLY A 30 -30.11 -9.02 -5.29
CA GLY A 30 -29.69 -7.62 -5.38
C GLY A 30 -29.50 -6.98 -4.00
N TRP A 31 -30.41 -7.26 -3.07
CA TRP A 31 -30.31 -6.80 -1.68
C TRP A 31 -29.07 -7.40 -0.97
N GLN A 32 -28.85 -8.70 -1.15
CA GLN A 32 -27.67 -9.36 -0.59
C GLN A 32 -26.37 -8.79 -1.17
N ALA A 33 -26.30 -8.59 -2.49
CA ALA A 33 -25.14 -7.98 -3.14
C ALA A 33 -24.91 -6.54 -2.68
N ALA A 34 -25.97 -5.74 -2.52
CA ALA A 34 -25.88 -4.36 -2.06
C ALA A 34 -25.31 -4.24 -0.64
N THR A 35 -25.64 -5.19 0.26
CA THR A 35 -25.10 -5.19 1.63
C THR A 35 -23.67 -5.72 1.73
N GLN A 36 -23.22 -6.54 0.78
CA GLN A 36 -21.87 -7.10 0.77
C GLN A 36 -20.86 -6.26 -0.03
N LEU A 37 -21.32 -5.34 -0.88
CA LEU A 37 -20.45 -4.53 -1.71
C LEU A 37 -19.62 -3.57 -0.83
N GLN A 38 -18.29 -3.69 -0.90
CA GLN A 38 -17.41 -2.73 -0.25
C GLN A 38 -17.47 -1.39 -0.98
N VAL A 39 -18.02 -0.37 -0.32
CA VAL A 39 -18.02 1.00 -0.83
C VAL A 39 -16.61 1.56 -0.75
N ARG A 40 -16.03 1.90 -1.90
CA ARG A 40 -14.71 2.54 -2.03
C ARG A 40 -14.86 3.80 -2.89
N GLN A 41 -14.19 4.89 -2.53
CA GLN A 41 -14.24 6.15 -3.30
C GLN A 41 -13.52 6.04 -4.66
N PHE A 42 -12.47 5.21 -4.73
CA PHE A 42 -11.71 4.94 -5.94
C PHE A 42 -11.45 3.43 -6.09
N PRO A 43 -11.37 2.91 -7.33
CA PRO A 43 -10.95 1.53 -7.56
C PRO A 43 -9.52 1.33 -7.04
N LEU A 44 -9.23 0.12 -6.54
CA LEU A 44 -7.87 -0.24 -6.15
C LEU A 44 -7.02 -0.30 -7.42
N ILE A 45 -6.13 0.67 -7.61
CA ILE A 45 -5.09 0.60 -8.64
C ILE A 45 -3.88 -0.04 -7.95
N PRO A 46 -3.57 -1.33 -8.21
CA PRO A 46 -2.38 -1.98 -7.66
C PRO A 46 -1.15 -1.28 -8.25
N SER A 47 -0.63 -0.33 -7.48
CA SER A 47 0.60 0.41 -7.76
C SER A 47 1.53 0.12 -6.59
N GLY A 48 2.62 -0.56 -6.90
CA GLY A 48 3.57 -1.01 -5.91
C GLY A 48 4.82 -0.20 -5.90
N MET A 49 5.29 0.16 -4.70
CA MET A 49 6.61 0.72 -4.50
C MET A 49 7.32 -0.06 -3.40
N ILE A 50 8.55 -0.49 -3.69
CA ILE A 50 9.45 -1.04 -2.67
C ILE A 50 10.37 0.10 -2.26
N ARG A 51 10.32 0.45 -0.97
CA ARG A 51 11.20 1.45 -0.37
C ARG A 51 12.30 0.74 0.39
N LEU A 52 13.54 1.06 0.05
CA LEU A 52 14.72 0.64 0.81
C LEU A 52 15.34 1.88 1.45
N VAL A 53 15.65 1.79 2.74
CA VAL A 53 16.38 2.81 3.48
C VAL A 53 17.65 2.17 4.03
N ALA A 54 18.80 2.75 3.72
CA ALA A 54 20.08 2.36 4.28
C ALA A 54 20.73 3.57 4.95
N THR A 55 21.23 3.38 6.16
CA THR A 55 21.84 4.44 6.96
C THR A 55 23.32 4.16 7.12
N TYR A 56 24.16 5.11 6.75
CA TYR A 56 25.61 5.04 6.95
C TYR A 56 26.08 6.28 7.75
N PRO A 57 25.98 6.23 9.10
CA PRO A 57 26.31 7.38 9.93
C PRO A 57 27.77 7.82 9.73
N GLY A 58 27.99 9.11 9.49
CA GLY A 58 29.33 9.69 9.37
C GLY A 58 29.99 9.59 7.99
N ALA A 59 29.29 9.07 6.97
CA ALA A 59 29.76 9.08 5.59
C ALA A 59 29.17 10.27 4.79
N ASP A 60 30.01 10.85 3.92
CA ASP A 60 29.63 11.89 2.98
C ASP A 60 28.70 11.35 1.88
N ALA A 61 27.75 12.16 1.40
CA ALA A 61 26.80 11.76 0.38
C ALA A 61 27.48 11.18 -0.88
N GLN A 62 28.64 11.71 -1.29
CA GLN A 62 29.35 11.23 -2.48
C GLN A 62 29.93 9.82 -2.28
N LEU A 63 30.42 9.51 -1.07
CA LEU A 63 30.93 8.19 -0.74
C LEU A 63 29.80 7.16 -0.71
N ILE A 64 28.67 7.53 -0.10
CA ILE A 64 27.47 6.69 -0.03
C ILE A 64 26.93 6.42 -1.43
N GLN A 65 26.86 7.44 -2.29
CA GLN A 65 26.37 7.32 -3.65
C GLN A 65 27.15 6.26 -4.46
N ASN A 66 28.48 6.32 -4.37
CA ASN A 66 29.36 5.44 -5.15
C ASN A 66 29.45 4.02 -4.57
N SER A 67 29.42 3.89 -3.24
CA SER A 67 29.72 2.61 -2.57
C SER A 67 28.47 1.84 -2.17
N VAL A 68 27.40 2.53 -1.80
CA VAL A 68 26.18 1.93 -1.23
C VAL A 68 25.03 2.07 -2.22
N THR A 69 24.67 3.29 -2.60
CA THR A 69 23.50 3.57 -3.45
C THR A 69 23.60 2.86 -4.80
N THR A 70 24.75 2.97 -5.48
CA THR A 70 24.95 2.34 -6.80
C THR A 70 24.90 0.82 -6.74
N VAL A 71 25.47 0.21 -5.69
CA VAL A 71 25.48 -1.25 -5.52
C VAL A 71 24.06 -1.76 -5.25
N LEU A 72 23.33 -1.12 -4.34
CA LEU A 72 21.96 -1.49 -4.00
C LEU A 72 21.00 -1.25 -5.17
N GLN A 73 21.12 -0.11 -5.88
CA GLN A 73 20.29 0.19 -7.04
C GLN A 73 20.48 -0.85 -8.15
N ARG A 74 21.72 -1.26 -8.42
CA ARG A 74 22.01 -2.31 -9.41
C ARG A 74 21.46 -3.67 -8.98
N ALA A 75 21.58 -4.00 -7.69
CA ALA A 75 21.02 -5.24 -7.14
C ALA A 75 19.50 -5.27 -7.31
N ILE A 76 18.80 -4.21 -6.90
CA ILE A 76 17.34 -4.11 -7.03
C ILE A 76 16.92 -4.22 -8.50
N GLY A 77 17.59 -3.52 -9.41
CA GLY A 77 17.29 -3.58 -10.85
C GLY A 77 17.49 -4.95 -11.50
N GLN A 78 18.23 -5.86 -10.87
CA GLN A 78 18.39 -7.25 -11.34
C GLN A 78 17.37 -8.22 -10.72
N ALA A 79 16.69 -7.82 -9.64
CA ALA A 79 15.82 -8.70 -8.89
C ALA A 79 14.45 -8.90 -9.55
N ASP A 80 13.90 -7.86 -10.19
CA ASP A 80 12.59 -7.91 -10.82
C ASP A 80 12.40 -6.82 -11.89
N SER A 81 11.29 -6.87 -12.63
CA SER A 81 10.92 -5.85 -13.62
C SER A 81 10.29 -4.63 -12.95
N PHE A 82 11.07 -3.56 -12.80
CA PHE A 82 10.60 -2.25 -12.34
C PHE A 82 10.36 -1.32 -13.52
N ASP A 83 9.40 -0.41 -13.37
CA ASP A 83 9.14 0.65 -14.36
C ASP A 83 10.24 1.72 -14.28
N TYR A 84 10.52 2.19 -13.06
CA TYR A 84 11.67 3.06 -12.78
C TYR A 84 12.15 2.91 -11.34
N ILE A 85 13.42 3.25 -11.13
CA ILE A 85 14.06 3.25 -9.81
C ILE A 85 14.59 4.65 -9.55
N GLN A 86 14.19 5.24 -8.43
CA GLN A 86 14.67 6.53 -7.97
C GLN A 86 15.49 6.32 -6.69
N ALA A 87 16.70 6.86 -6.66
CA ALA A 87 17.53 6.88 -5.47
C ALA A 87 17.84 8.32 -5.06
N THR A 88 17.66 8.61 -3.78
CA THR A 88 17.99 9.88 -3.15
C THR A 88 19.04 9.59 -2.09
N THR A 89 20.21 10.21 -2.22
CA THR A 89 21.30 10.09 -1.27
C THR A 89 21.48 11.40 -0.53
N THR A 90 21.69 11.32 0.77
CA THR A 90 21.96 12.46 1.66
C THR A 90 23.13 12.11 2.56
N ASP A 91 23.67 13.10 3.27
CA ASP A 91 24.70 12.82 4.26
C ASP A 91 24.14 11.86 5.33
N GLY A 92 24.90 10.82 5.66
CA GLY A 92 24.48 9.81 6.63
C GLY A 92 23.53 8.72 6.14
N GLY A 93 23.03 8.75 4.89
CA GLY A 93 22.18 7.67 4.37
C GLY A 93 21.65 7.81 2.95
N CYS A 94 20.94 6.80 2.48
CA CYS A 94 20.27 6.82 1.19
C CYS A 94 18.89 6.15 1.25
N GLN A 95 17.98 6.63 0.42
CA GLN A 95 16.67 6.05 0.19
C GLN A 95 16.52 5.67 -1.27
N ILE A 96 16.12 4.44 -1.53
CA ILE A 96 15.84 3.92 -2.87
C ILE A 96 14.36 3.54 -2.96
N ASN A 97 13.66 4.11 -3.93
CA ASN A 97 12.27 3.82 -4.25
C ASN A 97 12.23 3.12 -5.63
N ALA A 98 11.81 1.85 -5.64
CA ALA A 98 11.63 1.08 -6.85
C ALA A 98 10.13 0.96 -7.16
N TYR A 99 9.72 1.42 -8.34
CA TYR A 99 8.32 1.48 -8.77
C TYR A 99 8.02 0.29 -9.68
N LEU A 100 7.00 -0.47 -9.30
CA LEU A 100 6.54 -1.61 -10.09
C LEU A 100 5.57 -1.15 -11.19
N PRO A 101 5.54 -1.84 -12.34
CA PRO A 101 4.55 -1.58 -13.37
C PRO A 101 3.12 -1.82 -12.85
N LEU A 102 2.14 -1.13 -13.45
CA LEU A 102 0.73 -1.27 -13.07
C LEU A 102 0.27 -2.72 -13.18
N GLY A 103 -0.38 -3.23 -12.13
CA GLY A 103 -0.88 -4.61 -12.09
C GLY A 103 0.14 -5.66 -11.65
N ALA A 104 1.40 -5.28 -11.40
CA ALA A 104 2.38 -6.19 -10.82
C ALA A 104 2.13 -6.43 -9.33
N ASP A 105 2.48 -7.64 -8.89
CA ASP A 105 2.27 -8.10 -7.52
C ASP A 105 3.52 -7.81 -6.66
N ILE A 106 3.37 -6.89 -5.70
CA ILE A 106 4.42 -6.54 -4.73
C ILE A 106 4.79 -7.74 -3.87
N ASP A 107 3.82 -8.58 -3.50
CA ASP A 107 4.07 -9.71 -2.59
C ASP A 107 4.90 -10.80 -3.28
N ARG A 108 4.90 -10.84 -4.62
CA ARG A 108 5.82 -11.67 -5.41
C ARG A 108 7.20 -11.05 -5.59
N ALA A 109 7.27 -9.74 -5.83
CA ALA A 109 8.52 -9.03 -6.07
C ALA A 109 9.37 -8.84 -4.81
N PHE A 110 8.71 -8.63 -3.66
CA PHE A 110 9.37 -8.27 -2.41
C PHE A 110 10.39 -9.32 -1.93
N PRO A 111 10.09 -10.64 -1.91
CA PRO A 111 11.08 -11.66 -1.55
C PRO A 111 12.27 -11.70 -2.52
N SER A 112 12.04 -11.49 -3.82
CA SER A 112 13.11 -11.47 -4.84
C SER A 112 14.07 -10.32 -4.61
N VAL A 113 13.55 -9.11 -4.34
CA VAL A 113 14.36 -7.95 -3.99
C VAL A 113 15.11 -8.17 -2.68
N LEU A 114 14.44 -8.69 -1.66
CA LEU A 114 15.07 -8.99 -0.38
C LEU A 114 16.25 -9.95 -0.55
N ALA A 115 16.07 -11.04 -1.31
CA ALA A 115 17.14 -12.00 -1.57
C ALA A 115 18.33 -11.36 -2.30
N GLN A 116 18.06 -10.49 -3.28
CA GLN A 116 19.10 -9.83 -4.06
C GLN A 116 19.86 -8.79 -3.22
N VAL A 117 19.17 -8.00 -2.40
CA VAL A 117 19.79 -7.09 -1.42
C VAL A 117 20.65 -7.86 -0.42
N GLN A 118 20.15 -9.00 0.07
CA GLN A 118 20.89 -9.87 0.97
C GLN A 118 22.17 -10.44 0.32
N SER A 119 22.13 -10.77 -0.98
CA SER A 119 23.29 -11.32 -1.70
C SER A 119 24.43 -10.31 -1.85
N VAL A 120 24.10 -9.02 -2.05
CA VAL A 120 25.09 -7.96 -2.20
C VAL A 120 25.51 -7.36 -0.87
N LYS A 121 24.95 -7.83 0.25
CA LYS A 121 25.30 -7.39 1.61
C LYS A 121 26.79 -7.53 1.89
N SER A 122 27.43 -8.56 1.34
CA SER A 122 28.88 -8.79 1.47
C SER A 122 29.75 -7.74 0.78
N SER A 123 29.21 -7.03 -0.22
CA SER A 123 29.88 -5.95 -0.94
C SER A 123 29.68 -4.58 -0.27
N LEU A 124 28.87 -4.51 0.79
CA LEU A 124 28.60 -3.28 1.53
C LEU A 124 29.65 -3.08 2.63
N PRO A 125 29.97 -1.82 3.00
CA PRO A 125 30.87 -1.52 4.10
C PRO A 125 30.37 -2.14 5.42
N PRO A 126 31.26 -2.62 6.31
CA PRO A 126 30.88 -3.23 7.58
C PRO A 126 30.25 -2.24 8.57
N ASP A 127 30.52 -0.94 8.41
CA ASP A 127 29.98 0.13 9.26
C ASP A 127 28.57 0.59 8.82
N LEU A 128 28.01 -0.01 7.77
CA LEU A 128 26.67 0.28 7.29
C LEU A 128 25.61 -0.40 8.16
N ASN A 129 24.56 0.32 8.56
CA ASN A 129 23.41 -0.30 9.21
C ASN A 129 22.64 -1.20 8.24
N ASP A 130 21.99 -2.23 8.78
CA ASP A 130 21.20 -3.15 7.96
C ASP A 130 20.11 -2.40 7.15
N PRO A 131 20.06 -2.59 5.82
CA PRO A 131 19.08 -1.90 4.99
C PRO A 131 17.68 -2.40 5.34
N VAL A 132 16.76 -1.46 5.56
CA VAL A 132 15.37 -1.74 5.89
C VAL A 132 14.54 -1.67 4.60
N LEU A 133 13.86 -2.78 4.30
CA LEU A 133 12.96 -2.92 3.16
C LEU A 133 11.51 -2.80 3.63
N THR A 134 10.80 -1.82 3.08
CA THR A 134 9.39 -1.54 3.40
C THR A 134 8.55 -1.56 2.13
N ARG A 135 7.36 -2.15 2.23
CA ARG A 135 6.35 -2.10 1.17
C ARG A 135 5.59 -0.79 1.32
N ALA A 136 5.58 0.02 0.28
CA ALA A 136 4.90 1.31 0.28
C ALA A 136 3.93 1.40 -0.90
N ARG A 137 2.87 2.18 -0.71
CA ARG A 137 1.96 2.56 -1.79
C ARG A 137 2.43 3.87 -2.39
N VAL A 138 2.30 4.01 -3.71
CA VAL A 138 2.69 5.23 -4.45
C VAL A 138 1.89 6.45 -3.96
N SER A 139 0.64 6.25 -3.56
CA SER A 139 -0.20 7.29 -2.96
C SER A 139 -0.75 6.79 -1.61
N PRO A 140 -0.19 7.25 -0.47
CA PRO A 140 -0.83 7.04 0.81
C PRO A 140 -2.10 7.91 0.87
N LEU A 141 -3.26 7.27 0.72
CA LEU A 141 -4.55 7.91 0.95
C LEU A 141 -4.71 8.11 2.46
N ALA A 142 -4.48 9.33 2.94
CA ALA A 142 -4.79 9.70 4.32
C ALA A 142 -6.32 9.74 4.48
N LEU A 143 -6.86 8.82 5.28
CA LEU A 143 -8.31 8.73 5.51
C LEU A 143 -8.83 9.86 6.40
N MET A 144 -8.01 10.34 7.33
CA MET A 144 -8.37 11.36 8.31
C MET A 144 -7.12 12.11 8.80
N TYR A 145 -7.25 13.42 9.01
CA TYR A 145 -6.25 14.23 9.70
C TYR A 145 -6.81 14.65 11.05
N VAL A 146 -6.04 14.41 12.11
CA VAL A 146 -6.39 14.82 13.48
C VAL A 146 -5.29 15.74 13.99
N ALA A 147 -5.65 16.97 14.34
CA ALA A 147 -4.73 17.92 14.95
C ALA A 147 -5.03 18.02 16.45
N TYR A 148 -4.00 17.90 17.27
CA TYR A 148 -4.09 18.09 18.71
C TYR A 148 -3.54 19.46 19.06
N VAL A 149 -4.34 20.23 19.80
CA VAL A 149 -3.95 21.56 20.30
C VAL A 149 -4.08 21.55 21.82
N ALA A 150 -3.03 21.99 22.50
CA ALA A 150 -3.07 22.22 23.94
C ALA A 150 -3.98 23.42 24.23
N THR A 151 -4.95 23.25 25.12
CA THR A 151 -5.80 24.36 25.58
C THR A 151 -4.98 25.32 26.45
N GLU A 152 -5.26 26.62 26.30
CA GLU A 152 -4.60 27.69 27.04
C GLU A 152 -4.65 27.40 28.56
N GLY A 153 -3.47 27.23 29.16
CA GLY A 153 -3.32 26.89 30.59
C GLY A 153 -2.71 25.51 30.88
N SER A 154 -2.54 24.65 29.87
CA SER A 154 -1.71 23.45 29.99
C SER A 154 -0.26 23.78 29.61
N ALA A 155 0.66 23.69 30.58
CA ALA A 155 2.10 23.94 30.39
C ALA A 155 2.80 22.81 29.61
N LEU A 156 2.08 22.14 28.70
CA LEU A 156 2.62 21.02 27.95
C LEU A 156 3.48 21.54 26.81
N ASN A 157 4.74 21.13 26.82
CA ASN A 157 5.65 21.44 25.73
C ASN A 157 5.25 20.60 24.48
N GLN A 158 5.52 21.11 23.28
CA GLN A 158 5.24 20.39 22.03
C GLN A 158 5.83 18.97 22.02
N SER A 159 7.01 18.79 22.63
CA SER A 159 7.67 17.49 22.78
C SER A 159 6.87 16.52 23.66
N GLU A 160 6.27 17.00 24.74
CA GLU A 160 5.50 16.18 25.69
C GLU A 160 4.19 15.70 25.06
N ILE A 161 3.54 16.57 24.28
CA ILE A 161 2.35 16.20 23.51
C ILE A 161 2.71 15.11 22.49
N TYR A 162 3.79 15.30 21.74
CA TYR A 162 4.26 14.31 20.77
C TYR A 162 4.57 12.95 21.43
N GLN A 163 5.23 12.97 22.59
CA GLN A 163 5.53 11.76 23.34
C GLN A 163 4.26 11.06 23.81
N TYR A 164 3.28 11.80 24.34
CA TYR A 164 2.00 11.23 24.79
C TYR A 164 1.21 10.61 23.62
N LEU A 165 1.15 11.32 22.48
CA LEU A 165 0.49 10.82 21.27
C LEU A 165 1.12 9.50 20.80
N ASN A 166 2.45 9.42 20.77
CA ASN A 166 3.15 8.23 20.28
C ASN A 166 3.11 7.04 21.24
N LEU A 167 3.15 7.27 22.54
CA LEU A 167 3.21 6.18 23.53
C LEU A 167 1.83 5.66 23.94
N VAL A 168 0.81 6.52 23.97
CA VAL A 168 -0.51 6.17 24.50
C VAL A 168 -1.54 6.09 23.38
N ILE A 169 -1.66 7.14 22.56
CA ILE A 169 -2.76 7.25 21.60
C ILE A 169 -2.50 6.40 20.35
N ARG A 170 -1.30 6.46 19.78
CA ARG A 170 -0.94 5.73 18.55
C ARG A 170 -1.17 4.22 18.69
N PRO A 171 -0.71 3.52 19.75
CA PRO A 171 -0.95 2.08 19.88
C PRO A 171 -2.44 1.75 20.01
N GLN A 172 -3.21 2.57 20.72
CA GLN A 172 -4.66 2.36 20.87
C GLN A 172 -5.38 2.49 19.52
N LEU A 173 -5.03 3.50 18.72
CA LEU A 173 -5.63 3.69 17.39
C LEU A 173 -5.25 2.57 16.41
N LEU A 174 -4.02 2.04 16.49
CA LEU A 174 -3.60 0.90 15.65
C LEU A 174 -4.37 -0.40 15.95
N THR A 175 -5.00 -0.53 17.12
CA THR A 175 -5.84 -1.70 17.43
C THR A 175 -7.23 -1.65 16.80
N VAL A 176 -7.66 -0.48 16.29
CA VAL A 176 -8.98 -0.33 15.68
C VAL A 176 -8.99 -1.04 14.31
N PRO A 177 -9.91 -1.98 14.06
CA PRO A 177 -10.00 -2.67 12.78
C PRO A 177 -10.15 -1.68 11.62
N GLY A 178 -9.25 -1.74 10.65
CA GLY A 178 -9.24 -0.86 9.48
C GLY A 178 -8.22 0.27 9.51
N VAL A 179 -7.49 0.47 10.62
CA VAL A 179 -6.36 1.40 10.67
C VAL A 179 -5.08 0.69 10.22
N GLY A 180 -4.50 1.14 9.11
CA GLY A 180 -3.29 0.54 8.54
C GLY A 180 -1.99 1.22 8.98
N GLU A 181 -1.98 2.55 9.03
CA GLU A 181 -0.78 3.36 9.32
C GLU A 181 -1.18 4.70 9.95
N ILE A 182 -0.35 5.22 10.85
CA ILE A 182 -0.49 6.53 11.49
C ILE A 182 0.88 7.22 11.42
N ASN A 183 0.94 8.40 10.76
CA ASN A 183 2.14 9.22 10.62
C ASN A 183 2.08 10.39 11.60
#